data_AF-A0A0C3PK03-F1
#
_entry.id   AF-A0A0C3PK03-F1
#
_cell.length_a   1.000
_cell.length_b   1.000
_cell.length_c   1.000
_cell.angle_alpha   90.00
_cell.angle_beta   90.00
_cell.angle_gamma   90.00
#
_symmetry.space_group_name_H-M   'P 1'
#
loop_
_entity.id
_entity.type
_entity.pdbx_description
1 polymer ?
#
loop_
_entity_poly.entity_id
_entity_poly.type
_entity_poly.pdbx_seq_one_letter_code
_entity_poly.pdbx_strand_id
1 'polypeptide(L)'
;IPHPSDVLWPTSPPEGFYLIIVGQEVGIFYTWKDATLQVLDISGAVHYKCKTFQQALADYTATYNNSELCAILIPGGPFWPTAPHMPSPT
;
A
#
# COMPACT_ATOMS: atom_id res chain seq x y z
N ILE A 1 -3.83 -6.33 -4.33
CA ILE A 1 -4.37 -5.03 -3.88
C ILE A 1 -5.54 -5.32 -2.95
N PRO A 2 -5.53 -4.86 -1.69
CA PRO A 2 -6.55 -5.21 -0.69
C PRO A 2 -7.90 -4.56 -1.03
N HIS A 3 -9.01 -5.23 -0.69
CA HIS A 3 -10.34 -4.66 -0.90
C HIS A 3 -10.58 -3.52 0.12
N PRO A 4 -11.32 -2.45 -0.22
CA PRO A 4 -11.58 -1.35 0.71
C PRO A 4 -12.20 -1.77 2.04
N SER A 5 -13.03 -2.83 2.04
CA SER A 5 -13.62 -3.39 3.26
C SER A 5 -12.61 -4.04 4.22
N ASP A 6 -11.44 -4.43 3.72
CA ASP A 6 -10.38 -5.03 4.53
C ASP A 6 -9.48 -3.97 5.19
N VAL A 7 -9.69 -2.68 4.86
CA VAL A 7 -8.92 -1.59 5.44
C VAL A 7 -9.39 -1.34 6.88
N LEU A 8 -8.59 -1.82 7.82
CA LEU A 8 -8.87 -1.69 9.25
C LEU A 8 -8.48 -0.32 9.77
N TRP A 9 -9.26 0.19 10.72
CA TRP A 9 -8.93 1.40 11.47
C TRP A 9 -7.61 1.21 12.25
N PRO A 10 -6.83 2.29 12.46
CA PRO A 10 -5.56 2.19 13.17
C PRO A 10 -5.78 1.96 14.67
N THR A 11 -5.22 0.87 15.21
CA THR A 11 -5.32 0.51 16.64
C THR A 11 -4.61 1.50 17.58
N SER A 12 -3.67 2.27 17.05
CA SER A 12 -2.90 3.30 17.75
C SER A 12 -3.11 4.68 17.11
N PRO A 13 -2.90 5.79 17.83
CA PRO A 13 -3.05 7.13 17.25
C PRO A 13 -2.10 7.30 16.06
N PRO A 14 -2.63 7.50 14.84
CA PRO A 14 -1.81 7.57 13.63
C PRO A 14 -1.07 8.92 13.56
N GLU A 15 0.13 8.91 12.99
CA GLU A 15 0.89 10.13 12.67
C GLU A 15 0.23 10.91 11.50
N GLY A 16 -0.47 10.17 10.65
CA GLY A 16 -1.24 10.68 9.54
C GLY A 16 -1.84 9.54 8.73
N PHE A 17 -2.65 9.88 7.74
CA PHE A 17 -3.22 8.91 6.81
C PHE A 17 -2.53 9.08 5.47
N TYR A 18 -1.66 8.17 5.11
CA TYR A 18 -0.85 8.23 3.90
C TYR A 18 -1.41 7.24 2.89
N LEU A 19 -2.03 7.76 1.83
CA LEU A 19 -2.60 6.94 0.77
C LEU A 19 -1.56 6.76 -0.34
N ILE A 20 -1.23 5.51 -0.63
CA ILE A 20 -0.35 5.11 -1.74
C ILE A 20 -1.22 4.54 -2.87
N ILE A 21 -1.23 5.23 -4.00
CA ILE A 21 -1.93 4.82 -5.23
C ILE A 21 -0.98 4.06 -6.14
N VAL A 22 0.26 4.55 -6.29
CA VAL A 22 1.31 3.87 -7.05
C VAL A 22 2.52 3.70 -6.14
N GLY A 23 2.92 2.46 -5.89
CA GLY A 23 3.98 2.09 -4.98
C GLY A 23 4.26 0.59 -5.00
N GLN A 24 5.17 0.12 -4.14
CA GLN A 24 5.48 -1.30 -4.02
C GLN A 24 4.32 -2.09 -3.42
N GLU A 25 3.69 -1.53 -2.39
CA GLU A 25 2.32 -1.84 -1.97
C GLU A 25 1.44 -0.60 -2.03
N VAL A 26 0.15 -0.82 -2.29
CA VAL A 26 -0.88 0.22 -2.37
C VAL A 26 -1.85 0.06 -1.21
N GLY A 27 -2.35 1.18 -0.68
CA GLY A 27 -3.17 1.16 0.52
C GLY A 27 -3.02 2.43 1.36
N ILE A 28 -3.59 2.37 2.56
CA ILE A 28 -3.51 3.44 3.56
C ILE A 28 -2.53 3.03 4.64
N PHE A 29 -1.51 3.87 4.84
CA PHE A 29 -0.49 3.72 5.86
C PHE A 29 -0.65 4.79 6.94
N TYR A 30 -0.28 4.45 8.18
CA TYR A 30 -0.52 5.30 9.34
C TYR A 30 0.73 6.05 9.85
N THR A 31 1.89 5.74 9.27
CA THR A 31 3.17 6.39 9.54
C THR A 31 3.82 6.81 8.24
N TRP A 32 4.55 7.91 8.25
CA TRP A 32 5.29 8.32 7.05
C TRP A 32 6.42 7.32 6.74
N LYS A 33 7.01 6.72 7.78
CA LYS A 33 8.07 5.73 7.66
C LYS A 33 7.63 4.52 6.83
N ASP A 34 6.43 3.99 7.07
CA ASP A 34 5.95 2.84 6.30
C ASP A 34 5.53 3.27 4.89
N ALA A 35 4.90 4.42 4.76
CA ALA A 35 4.50 4.99 3.48
C ALA A 35 5.70 5.24 2.54
N THR A 36 6.79 5.80 3.07
CA THR A 36 7.97 6.12 2.24
C THR A 36 8.66 4.87 1.70
N LEU A 37 8.61 3.75 2.42
CA LEU A 37 9.18 2.48 1.94
C LEU A 37 8.47 1.98 0.68
N GLN A 38 7.19 2.31 0.52
CA GLN A 38 6.41 1.88 -0.64
C GLN A 38 6.71 2.72 -1.89
N VAL A 39 7.29 3.91 -1.76
CA VAL A 39 7.45 4.85 -2.88
C VAL A 39 8.90 5.18 -3.21
N LEU A 40 9.84 4.85 -2.32
CA LEU A 40 11.24 5.28 -2.41
C LEU A 40 11.92 4.89 -3.74
N ASP A 41 11.74 3.65 -4.17
CA ASP A 41 12.38 3.09 -5.37
C ASP A 41 11.40 2.93 -6.56
N ILE A 42 10.23 3.57 -6.46
CA ILE A 42 9.18 3.48 -7.49
C ILE A 42 9.17 4.75 -8.34
N SER A 43 9.63 4.62 -9.58
CA SER A 43 9.53 5.70 -10.57
C SER A 43 8.07 6.00 -10.86
N GLY A 44 7.67 7.26 -10.70
CA GLY A 44 6.27 7.68 -10.88
C GLY A 44 5.34 7.29 -9.73
N ALA A 45 5.88 7.05 -8.52
CA ALA A 45 5.07 6.82 -7.34
C ALA A 45 4.04 7.96 -7.11
N VAL A 46 2.83 7.57 -6.75
CA VAL A 46 1.72 8.50 -6.49
C VAL A 46 1.25 8.24 -5.07
N HIS A 47 1.44 9.25 -4.22
CA HIS A 47 1.02 9.20 -2.82
C HIS A 47 0.57 10.58 -2.34
N TYR A 48 -0.31 10.61 -1.35
CA TYR A 48 -0.65 11.84 -0.65
C TYR A 48 -1.13 11.59 0.78
N LYS A 49 -1.06 12.66 1.59
CA LYS A 49 -1.48 12.64 2.99
C LYS A 49 -2.91 13.19 3.12
N CYS A 50 -3.77 12.41 3.75
CA CYS A 50 -5.13 12.79 4.13
C CYS A 50 -5.16 13.25 5.59
N LYS A 51 -6.13 14.12 5.91
CA LYS A 51 -6.33 14.64 7.28
C LYS A 51 -7.12 13.67 8.17
N THR A 52 -7.97 12.83 7.59
CA THR A 52 -8.87 11.93 8.33
C THR A 52 -8.89 10.53 7.70
N PHE A 53 -9.18 9.52 8.52
CA PHE A 53 -9.34 8.14 8.06
C PHE A 53 -10.46 8.00 7.04
N GLN A 54 -11.62 8.62 7.29
CA GLN A 54 -12.77 8.58 6.38
C GLN A 54 -12.43 9.16 5.00
N GLN A 55 -11.67 10.25 4.95
CA GLN A 55 -11.23 10.82 3.68
C GLN A 55 -10.30 9.86 2.95
N ALA A 56 -9.29 9.33 3.65
CA ALA A 56 -8.34 8.38 3.07
C ALA A 56 -9.04 7.12 2.55
N LEU A 57 -10.03 6.60 3.29
CA LEU A 57 -10.81 5.43 2.89
C LEU A 57 -11.72 5.72 1.70
N ALA A 58 -12.37 6.89 1.67
CA ALA A 58 -13.20 7.30 0.54
C ALA A 58 -12.35 7.42 -0.74
N ASP A 59 -11.19 8.06 -0.64
CA ASP A 59 -10.26 8.24 -1.77
C ASP A 59 -9.65 6.91 -2.22
N TYR A 60 -9.27 6.04 -1.28
CA TYR A 60 -8.81 4.68 -1.58
C TYR A 60 -9.91 3.87 -2.28
N THR A 61 -11.15 3.96 -1.80
CA THR A 61 -12.29 3.25 -2.40
C THR A 61 -12.57 3.76 -3.82
N ALA A 62 -12.52 5.08 -4.04
CA ALA A 62 -12.71 5.66 -5.35
C ALA A 62 -11.63 5.20 -6.34
N THR A 63 -10.37 5.29 -5.95
CA THR A 63 -9.22 4.86 -6.77
C THR A 63 -9.21 3.35 -7.01
N TYR A 64 -9.61 2.54 -6.02
CA TYR A 64 -9.82 1.10 -6.18
C TYR A 64 -10.89 0.79 -7.22
N ASN A 65 -12.06 1.44 -7.12
CA ASN A 65 -13.17 1.23 -8.04
C ASN A 65 -12.84 1.69 -9.47
N ASN A 66 -12.04 2.76 -9.61
CA ASN A 66 -11.54 3.24 -10.90
C ASN A 66 -10.37 2.39 -11.45
N SER A 67 -9.90 1.39 -10.71
CA SER A 67 -8.72 0.58 -11.07
C SER A 67 -7.43 1.40 -11.28
N GLU A 68 -7.29 2.51 -10.55
CA GLU A 68 -6.12 3.40 -10.63
C GLU A 68 -4.98 2.96 -9.70
N LEU A 69 -5.24 2.04 -8.77
CA LEU A 69 -4.23 1.51 -7.86
C LEU A 69 -3.23 0.61 -8.60
N CYS A 70 -1.94 0.90 -8.48
CA CYS A 70 -0.87 0.17 -9.14
C CYS A 70 0.22 -0.25 -8.15
N ALA A 71 0.28 -1.55 -7.84
CA ALA A 71 1.34 -2.14 -7.04
C ALA A 71 2.49 -2.64 -7.94
N ILE A 72 3.67 -2.04 -7.81
CA ILE A 72 4.86 -2.35 -8.60
C ILE A 72 5.83 -3.16 -7.72
N LEU A 73 5.84 -4.47 -7.91
CA LEU A 73 6.77 -5.34 -7.19
C LEU A 73 8.20 -5.12 -7.71
N ILE A 74 9.14 -4.85 -6.80
CA ILE A 74 10.57 -4.75 -7.13
C ILE A 74 11.19 -6.15 -7.01
N PRO A 75 11.76 -6.72 -8.10
CA PRO A 75 12.44 -8.01 -8.07
C PRO A 75 13.52 -8.08 -6.99
N GLY A 76 13.43 -9.06 -6.08
CA GLY A 76 14.37 -9.23 -4.98
C GLY A 76 14.26 -8.17 -3.86
N GLY A 77 13.27 -7.28 -3.93
CA GLY A 77 12.98 -6.31 -2.90
C GLY A 77 12.35 -6.94 -1.64
N PRO A 78 12.23 -6.16 -0.55
CA PRO A 78 11.74 -6.66 0.74
C PRO A 78 10.29 -7.19 0.69
N PHE A 79 9.51 -6.76 -0.29
CA PHE A 79 8.13 -7.20 -0.51
C PHE A 79 7.99 -8.14 -1.72
N TRP A 80 9.10 -8.61 -2.30
CA TRP A 80 9.06 -9.60 -3.37
C TRP A 80 8.59 -10.94 -2.78
N PRO A 81 7.59 -11.62 -3.36
CA PRO A 81 7.22 -12.95 -2.90
C PRO A 81 8.41 -13.88 -3.14
N THR A 82 9.16 -14.19 -2.08
CA THR A 82 10.11 -15.30 -2.08
C THR A 82 9.31 -16.52 -2.51
N ALA A 83 9.71 -17.13 -3.63
CA ALA A 83 8.96 -18.19 -4.29
C ALA A 83 8.33 -19.19 -3.29
N PRO A 84 7.13 -19.74 -3.58
CA PRO A 84 6.59 -20.82 -2.78
C PRO A 84 7.67 -21.88 -2.67
N HIS A 85 7.98 -22.29 -1.44
CA HIS A 85 8.79 -23.47 -1.15
C HIS A 85 8.30 -24.60 -2.06
N MET A 86 8.99 -24.85 -3.17
CA MET A 86 8.79 -26.08 -3.90
C MET A 86 9.32 -27.16 -2.97
N PRO A 87 8.50 -28.14 -2.55
CA PRO A 87 9.04 -29.29 -1.85
C PRO A 87 10.05 -29.94 -2.79
N SER A 88 11.27 -30.11 -2.32
CA SER A 88 12.33 -30.80 -3.06
C SER A 88 11.80 -32.17 -3.52
N PRO A 89 11.98 -32.55 -4.81
CA PRO A 89 11.65 -33.90 -5.24
C PRO A 89 12.62 -34.87 -4.57
N THR A 90 12.06 -35.82 -3.82
CA THR A 90 12.72 -37.03 -3.29
C THR A 90 13.22 -37.94 -4.40
#